data_AF-A0A967YUU0-F1
#
_entry.id   AF-A0A967YUU0-F1
#
_cell.length_a   1.000
_cell.length_b   1.000
_cell.length_c   1.000
_cell.angle_alpha   90.00
_cell.angle_beta   90.00
_cell.angle_gamma   90.00
#
_symmetry.space_group_name_H-M   'P 1'
#
loop_
_entity.id
_entity.type
_entity.pdbx_description
1 polymer ?
#
loop_
_entity_poly.entity_id
_entity_poly.type
_entity_poly.pdbx_seq_one_letter_code
_entity_poly.pdbx_strand_id
1 'polypeptide(L)'
;MSEPEITVYGAHWCPDCRRSKQFLGEHQIPYNWVDIEQDKGGEKIVKEKNRGKRIIPTIVFADDSFLVEPSNAELAAKLGLKTKAARSHYDLIVLGGGPAGLTAALYTAREAIDTLVIERAAFGGQAAGTEKLDNMPGFPEGILGIEFSQRLRQQAERFG
;
A
#
# COMPACT_ATOMS: atom_id res chain seq x y z
N MET A 1 -14.40 -2.34 -11.26
CA MET A 1 -13.36 -3.37 -11.01
C MET A 1 -13.62 -3.88 -9.61
N SER A 2 -14.06 -5.13 -9.44
CA SER A 2 -14.24 -5.67 -8.09
C SER A 2 -12.89 -5.65 -7.39
N GLU A 3 -12.82 -5.07 -6.20
CA GLU A 3 -11.60 -5.10 -5.40
C GLU A 3 -11.15 -6.56 -5.25
N PRO A 4 -9.84 -6.86 -5.41
CA PRO A 4 -9.35 -8.20 -5.14
C PRO A 4 -9.63 -8.51 -3.66
N GLU A 5 -10.46 -9.52 -3.41
CA GLU A 5 -10.85 -9.94 -2.07
C GLU A 5 -9.66 -10.61 -1.38
N ILE A 6 -8.82 -9.82 -0.72
CA ILE A 6 -7.72 -10.31 0.11
C ILE A 6 -8.29 -10.65 1.48
N THR A 7 -8.03 -11.86 1.98
CA THR A 7 -8.41 -12.25 3.35
C THR A 7 -7.17 -12.57 4.18
N VAL A 8 -7.05 -11.92 5.34
CA VAL A 8 -5.98 -12.13 6.31
C VAL A 8 -6.54 -12.96 7.46
N TYR A 9 -6.12 -14.23 7.54
CA TYR A 9 -6.41 -15.10 8.66
C TYR A 9 -5.32 -14.97 9.71
N GLY A 10 -5.68 -14.62 10.94
CA GLY A 10 -4.72 -14.36 11.99
C GLY A 10 -5.32 -14.35 13.40
N ALA A 11 -4.51 -13.91 14.36
CA ALA A 11 -4.91 -13.69 15.74
C ALA A 11 -4.30 -12.39 16.27
N HIS A 12 -4.95 -11.76 17.26
CA HIS A 12 -4.54 -10.44 17.77
C HIS A 12 -3.17 -10.43 18.46
N TRP A 13 -2.75 -11.55 19.05
CA TRP A 13 -1.45 -11.68 19.72
C TRP A 13 -0.27 -11.85 18.75
N CYS A 14 -0.53 -12.23 17.50
CA CYS A 14 0.52 -12.55 16.53
C CYS A 14 1.23 -11.28 16.02
N PRO A 15 2.56 -11.14 16.23
CA PRO A 15 3.33 -10.00 15.72
C PRO A 15 3.30 -9.89 14.18
N ASP A 16 3.45 -11.00 13.46
CA ASP A 16 3.45 -11.00 11.99
C ASP A 16 2.07 -10.65 11.40
N CYS A 17 0.98 -10.99 12.10
CA CYS A 17 -0.37 -10.54 11.75
C CYS A 17 -0.46 -9.01 11.84
N ARG A 18 0.02 -8.42 12.95
CA ARG A 18 0.04 -6.96 13.12
C ARG A 18 0.89 -6.28 12.04
N ARG A 19 2.08 -6.80 11.75
CA ARG A 19 2.95 -6.30 10.69
C ARG A 19 2.26 -6.33 9.32
N SER A 20 1.67 -7.47 8.96
CA SER A 20 1.03 -7.64 7.63
C SER A 20 -0.18 -6.72 7.48
N LYS A 21 -0.99 -6.57 8.54
CA LYS A 21 -2.12 -5.62 8.56
C LYS A 21 -1.66 -4.16 8.44
N GLN A 22 -0.58 -3.80 9.15
CA GLN A 22 0.00 -2.47 9.06
C GLN A 22 0.48 -2.19 7.64
N PHE A 23 1.21 -3.13 7.03
CA PHE A 23 1.68 -3.01 5.65
C PHE A 23 0.52 -2.79 4.67
N LEU A 24 -0.53 -3.62 4.73
CA LEU A 24 -1.71 -3.46 3.87
C LEU A 24 -2.41 -2.11 4.10
N GLY A 25 -2.54 -1.68 5.35
CA GLY A 25 -3.14 -0.39 5.71
C GLY A 25 -2.31 0.81 5.21
N GLU A 26 -0.99 0.79 5.40
CA GLU A 26 -0.07 1.84 4.93
C GLU A 26 -0.08 1.97 3.41
N HIS A 27 -0.28 0.86 2.68
CA HIS A 27 -0.41 0.85 1.22
C HIS A 27 -1.84 1.08 0.71
N GLN A 28 -2.81 1.34 1.60
CA GLN A 28 -4.22 1.54 1.26
C GLN A 28 -4.84 0.36 0.48
N ILE A 29 -4.43 -0.86 0.84
CA ILE A 29 -4.91 -2.10 0.22
C ILE A 29 -6.03 -2.66 1.10
N PRO A 30 -7.28 -2.69 0.60
CA PRO A 30 -8.39 -3.24 1.37
C PRO A 30 -8.21 -4.74 1.59
N TYR A 31 -8.66 -5.23 2.75
CA TYR A 31 -8.63 -6.64 3.10
C TYR A 31 -9.73 -6.99 4.09
N ASN A 32 -10.15 -8.26 4.08
CA ASN A 32 -10.98 -8.86 5.09
C ASN A 32 -10.12 -9.44 6.23
N TRP A 33 -10.53 -9.23 7.48
CA TRP A 33 -9.84 -9.77 8.66
C TRP A 33 -10.65 -10.90 9.28
N VAL A 34 -10.03 -12.06 9.42
CA VAL A 34 -10.63 -13.22 10.09
C VAL A 34 -9.77 -13.60 11.29
N ASP A 35 -10.33 -13.38 12.49
CA ASP A 35 -9.71 -13.85 13.74
C ASP A 35 -10.01 -15.34 13.97
N ILE A 36 -8.99 -16.17 13.80
CA ILE A 36 -9.12 -17.62 13.95
C ILE A 36 -9.28 -18.09 15.39
N GLU A 37 -9.18 -17.20 16.39
CA GLU A 37 -9.53 -17.52 17.78
C GLU A 37 -11.06 -17.53 17.99
N GLN A 38 -11.78 -16.77 17.16
CA GLN A 38 -13.23 -16.61 17.24
C GLN A 38 -13.95 -17.37 16.11
N ASP A 39 -13.27 -17.58 14.98
CA ASP A 39 -13.81 -18.25 13.80
C ASP A 39 -13.17 -19.64 13.57
N LYS A 40 -13.93 -20.69 13.88
CA LYS A 40 -13.52 -22.08 13.62
C LYS A 40 -13.44 -22.42 12.14
N GLY A 41 -14.19 -21.74 11.27
CA GLY A 41 -14.10 -21.87 9.82
C GLY A 41 -12.78 -21.30 9.31
N GLY A 42 -12.41 -20.11 9.77
CA GLY A 42 -11.11 -19.50 9.50
C GLY A 42 -9.94 -20.37 9.97
N GLU A 43 -10.03 -20.96 11.18
CA GLU A 43 -9.01 -21.88 11.68
C GLU A 43 -8.84 -23.13 10.78
N LYS A 44 -9.94 -23.69 10.26
CA LYS A 44 -9.89 -24.83 9.33
C LYS A 44 -9.19 -24.48 8.04
N ILE A 45 -9.50 -23.33 7.44
CA ILE A 45 -8.85 -22.85 6.21
C ILE A 45 -7.34 -22.73 6.41
N VAL A 46 -6.92 -22.15 7.54
CA VAL A 46 -5.50 -22.06 7.90
C VAL A 46 -4.87 -23.44 7.98
N LYS A 47 -5.48 -24.40 8.68
CA LYS A 47 -4.95 -25.77 8.80
C LYS A 47 -4.89 -26.47 7.45
N GLU A 48 -5.92 -26.37 6.63
CA GLU A 48 -5.97 -26.99 5.30
C GLU A 48 -4.84 -26.50 4.40
N LYS A 49 -4.64 -25.17 4.31
CA LYS A 49 -3.56 -24.56 3.52
C LYS A 49 -2.16 -24.89 4.06
N ASN A 50 -2.05 -25.18 5.36
CA ASN A 50 -0.77 -25.41 6.05
C ASN A 50 -0.54 -26.87 6.51
N ARG A 51 -1.10 -27.86 5.81
CA ARG A 51 -0.90 -29.30 6.10
C ARG A 51 -1.23 -29.68 7.55
N GLY A 52 -2.34 -29.16 8.06
CA GLY A 52 -2.84 -29.37 9.42
C GLY A 52 -2.26 -28.43 10.49
N LYS A 53 -1.28 -27.59 10.15
CA LYS A 53 -0.65 -26.67 11.11
C LYS A 53 -1.40 -25.35 11.20
N ARG A 54 -1.36 -24.73 12.38
CA ARG A 54 -1.95 -23.40 12.63
C ARG A 54 -0.89 -22.31 12.47
N ILE A 55 -0.52 -22.00 11.23
CA ILE A 55 0.49 -20.97 10.93
C ILE A 55 -0.20 -19.67 10.53
N ILE A 56 0.14 -18.57 11.19
CA ILE A 56 -0.49 -17.26 11.00
C ILE A 56 0.55 -16.12 10.95
N PRO A 57 0.34 -15.08 10.12
CA PRO A 57 -0.81 -14.90 9.24
C PRO A 57 -0.76 -15.84 8.03
N THR A 58 -1.92 -16.38 7.66
CA THR A 58 -2.13 -16.96 6.34
C THR A 58 -2.98 -15.97 5.56
N ILE A 59 -2.45 -15.47 4.44
CA ILE A 59 -3.10 -14.42 3.63
C ILE A 59 -3.50 -15.05 2.31
N VAL A 60 -4.79 -15.04 2.02
CA VAL A 60 -5.37 -15.57 0.78
C VAL A 60 -5.72 -14.42 -0.14
N PHE A 61 -5.37 -14.55 -1.42
CA PHE A 61 -5.59 -13.54 -2.45
C PHE A 61 -6.74 -13.97 -3.37
N ALA A 62 -7.23 -13.03 -4.18
CA ALA A 62 -8.36 -13.25 -5.10
C ALA A 62 -8.12 -14.34 -6.16
N ASP A 63 -6.86 -14.72 -6.41
CA ASP A 63 -6.47 -15.80 -7.32
C ASP A 63 -6.33 -17.16 -6.61
N ASP A 64 -6.90 -17.32 -5.40
CA ASP A 64 -6.81 -18.48 -4.49
C ASP A 64 -5.40 -18.86 -4.02
N SER A 65 -4.38 -18.15 -4.51
CA SER A 65 -3.04 -18.27 -3.99
C SER A 65 -2.97 -17.72 -2.57
N PHE A 66 -1.92 -18.09 -1.84
CA PHE A 66 -1.76 -17.69 -0.46
C PHE A 66 -0.30 -17.53 -0.09
N LEU A 67 -0.07 -16.72 0.93
CA LEU A 67 1.22 -16.56 1.59
C LEU A 67 1.08 -16.87 3.07
N VAL A 68 2.15 -17.40 3.66
CA VAL A 68 2.20 -17.85 5.05
C VAL A 68 3.36 -17.12 5.72
N GLU A 69 3.07 -16.39 6.80
CA GLU A 69 4.04 -15.54 7.52
C GLU A 69 4.90 -14.63 6.61
N PRO A 70 4.34 -14.01 5.54
CA PRO A 70 5.17 -13.34 4.55
C PRO A 70 5.81 -12.07 5.10
N SER A 71 7.07 -11.85 4.73
CA SER A 71 7.75 -10.56 4.88
C SER A 71 7.07 -9.46 4.05
N ASN A 72 7.35 -8.20 4.37
CA ASN A 72 6.84 -7.06 3.58
C ASN A 72 7.32 -7.12 2.12
N ALA A 73 8.52 -7.66 1.86
CA ALA A 73 9.04 -7.81 0.51
C ALA A 73 8.26 -8.83 -0.31
N GLU A 74 7.89 -9.96 0.30
CA GLU A 74 7.05 -11.00 -0.34
C GLU A 74 5.63 -10.49 -0.58
N LEU A 75 5.04 -9.78 0.40
CA LEU A 75 3.75 -9.12 0.21
C LEU A 75 3.79 -8.09 -0.92
N ALA A 76 4.78 -7.20 -0.92
CA ALA A 76 4.97 -6.21 -1.96
C ALA A 76 5.08 -6.85 -3.35
N ALA A 77 5.87 -7.91 -3.47
CA ALA A 77 6.02 -8.65 -4.72
C ALA A 77 4.70 -9.29 -5.16
N LYS A 78 3.97 -9.94 -4.25
CA LYS A 78 2.69 -10.60 -4.54
C LYS A 78 1.60 -9.60 -4.95
N LEU A 79 1.64 -8.39 -4.39
CA LEU A 79 0.71 -7.30 -4.69
C LEU A 79 1.14 -6.45 -5.89
N GLY A 80 2.25 -6.80 -6.55
CA GLY A 80 2.73 -6.10 -7.74
C GLY A 80 3.27 -4.69 -7.46
N LEU A 81 3.67 -4.40 -6.22
CA LEU A 81 4.28 -3.12 -5.88
C LEU A 81 5.67 -3.00 -6.53
N LYS A 82 5.97 -1.81 -7.07
CA LYS A 82 7.27 -1.52 -7.66
C LYS A 82 8.30 -1.32 -6.54
N THR A 83 9.13 -2.33 -6.30
CA THR A 83 10.20 -2.31 -5.27
C THR A 83 11.61 -2.17 -5.84
N LYS A 84 11.73 -2.15 -7.16
CA LYS A 84 13.01 -1.98 -7.87
C LYS A 84 12.95 -0.74 -8.74
N ALA A 85 14.04 0.02 -8.72
CA ALA A 85 14.22 1.12 -9.66
C ALA A 85 14.29 0.57 -11.09
N ALA A 86 13.72 1.32 -12.03
CA ALA A 86 13.72 0.95 -13.45
C ALA A 86 15.07 1.21 -14.13
N ARG A 87 15.90 2.07 -13.54
CA ARG A 87 17.20 2.49 -14.07
C ARG A 87 18.27 2.36 -12.99
N SER A 88 19.53 2.31 -13.42
CA SER A 88 20.69 2.31 -12.52
C SER A 88 21.12 3.71 -12.08
N HIS A 89 20.71 4.75 -12.80
CA HIS A 89 21.07 6.14 -12.56
C HIS A 89 19.84 7.04 -12.74
N TYR A 90 19.80 8.10 -11.94
CA TYR A 90 18.77 9.14 -11.94
C TYR A 90 19.48 10.48 -11.68
N ASP A 91 19.00 11.55 -12.30
CA ASP A 91 19.52 12.90 -12.07
C ASP A 91 19.11 13.43 -10.69
N LEU A 92 17.94 12.99 -10.22
CA LEU A 92 17.39 13.35 -8.92
C LEU A 92 16.72 12.16 -8.24
N ILE A 93 16.95 12.01 -6.94
CA ILE A 93 16.21 11.07 -6.09
C ILE A 93 15.46 11.88 -5.03
N VAL A 94 14.15 11.68 -4.97
CA VAL A 94 13.26 12.27 -3.98
C VAL A 94 12.82 11.19 -3.00
N LEU A 95 13.13 11.41 -1.72
CA LEU A 95 12.70 10.51 -0.64
C LEU A 95 11.43 11.08 0.01
N GLY A 96 10.32 10.41 -0.23
CA GLY A 96 8.98 10.78 0.22
C GLY A 96 8.05 11.10 -0.94
N GLY A 97 6.92 10.40 -0.99
CA GLY A 97 5.84 10.54 -1.95
C GLY A 97 4.69 11.40 -1.45
N GLY A 98 4.95 12.32 -0.52
CA GLY A 98 3.98 13.33 -0.06
C GLY A 98 3.86 14.51 -1.04
N PRO A 99 3.11 15.57 -0.67
CA PRO A 99 2.89 16.70 -1.56
C PRO A 99 4.18 17.38 -2.02
N ALA A 100 5.16 17.54 -1.13
CA ALA A 100 6.45 18.13 -1.46
C ALA A 100 7.19 17.30 -2.53
N GLY A 101 7.30 15.98 -2.32
CA GLY A 101 8.05 15.11 -3.22
C GLY A 101 7.36 14.89 -4.57
N LEU A 102 6.04 14.69 -4.58
CA LEU A 102 5.26 14.59 -5.81
C LEU A 102 5.27 15.89 -6.61
N THR A 103 5.25 17.05 -5.95
CA THR A 103 5.38 18.34 -6.63
C THR A 103 6.78 18.50 -7.23
N ALA A 104 7.84 18.14 -6.50
CA ALA A 104 9.20 18.15 -7.03
C ALA A 104 9.33 17.24 -8.26
N ALA A 105 8.77 16.03 -8.19
CA ALA A 105 8.74 15.08 -9.32
C ALA A 105 7.99 15.66 -10.52
N LEU A 106 6.80 16.23 -10.30
CA LEU A 106 6.02 16.88 -11.36
C LEU A 106 6.82 17.96 -12.10
N TYR A 107 7.48 18.86 -11.38
CA TYR A 107 8.22 19.95 -12.01
C TYR A 107 9.51 19.49 -12.68
N THR A 108 10.19 18.50 -12.12
CA THR A 108 11.43 17.96 -12.71
C THR A 108 11.16 17.11 -13.96
N ALA A 109 10.08 16.31 -13.96
CA ALA A 109 9.65 15.55 -15.13
C ALA A 109 9.33 16.46 -16.33
N ARG A 110 8.78 17.66 -16.09
CA ARG A 110 8.50 18.65 -17.14
C ARG A 110 9.75 19.22 -17.82
N GLU A 111 10.87 19.20 -17.12
CA GLU A 111 12.18 19.63 -17.64
C GLU A 111 13.02 18.42 -18.12
N ALA A 112 12.40 17.25 -18.30
CA ALA A 112 13.04 16.00 -18.72
C ALA A 112 14.20 15.55 -17.81
N ILE A 113 14.16 15.91 -16.52
CA ILE A 113 15.09 15.42 -15.51
C ILE A 113 14.64 14.02 -15.08
N ASP A 114 15.55 13.04 -15.12
CA ASP A 114 15.24 11.67 -14.72
C ASP A 114 15.12 11.58 -13.19
N THR A 115 13.88 11.68 -12.68
CA THR A 115 13.59 11.69 -11.24
C THR A 115 13.07 10.34 -10.74
N LEU A 116 13.65 9.83 -9.65
CA LEU A 116 13.11 8.70 -8.88
C LEU A 116 12.43 9.21 -7.60
N VAL A 117 11.15 8.89 -7.41
CA VAL A 117 10.46 9.09 -6.13
C VAL A 117 10.37 7.78 -5.38
N ILE A 118 10.82 7.77 -4.13
CA ILE A 118 10.75 6.61 -3.24
C ILE A 118 9.81 6.93 -2.08
N GLU A 119 8.79 6.10 -1.87
CA GLU A 119 7.87 6.21 -0.75
C GLU A 119 7.80 4.85 -0.03
N ARG A 120 7.72 4.89 1.30
CA ARG A 120 7.64 3.69 2.14
C ARG A 120 6.23 3.10 2.21
N ALA A 121 5.21 3.91 1.94
CA ALA A 121 3.79 3.58 2.06
C ALA A 121 3.01 3.95 0.79
N ALA A 122 1.71 4.19 0.89
CA ALA A 122 0.96 4.83 -0.18
C ALA A 122 1.41 6.29 -0.39
N PHE A 123 1.34 6.75 -1.64
CA PHE A 123 1.59 8.15 -1.99
C PHE A 123 0.56 9.10 -1.37
N GLY A 124 1.00 10.33 -1.09
CA GLY A 124 0.18 11.39 -0.49
C GLY A 124 0.67 11.85 0.88
N GLY A 125 1.51 11.06 1.56
CA GLY A 125 2.07 11.43 2.86
C GLY A 125 0.99 11.81 3.87
N GLN A 126 1.26 12.84 4.69
CA GLN A 126 0.30 13.30 5.70
C GLN A 126 -1.00 13.89 5.11
N ALA A 127 -0.93 14.44 3.89
CA ALA A 127 -2.11 14.99 3.24
C ALA A 127 -3.17 13.91 2.99
N ALA A 128 -2.77 12.70 2.59
CA ALA A 128 -3.72 11.60 2.35
C ALA A 128 -4.51 11.18 3.60
N GLY A 129 -3.95 11.37 4.80
CA GLY A 129 -4.62 11.08 6.07
C GLY A 129 -5.47 12.23 6.61
N THR A 130 -5.47 13.39 5.94
CA THR A 130 -6.25 14.55 6.36
C THR A 130 -7.68 14.40 5.84
N GLU A 131 -8.67 14.55 6.74
CA GLU A 131 -10.10 14.46 6.38
C GLU A 131 -10.45 15.47 5.28
N LYS A 132 -10.10 16.74 5.48
CA LYS A 132 -10.32 17.82 4.52
C LYS A 132 -9.22 18.87 4.59
N LEU A 133 -8.74 19.29 3.42
CA LEU A 133 -7.78 20.37 3.22
C LEU A 133 -8.56 21.64 2.83
N ASP A 134 -8.91 22.48 3.81
CA ASP A 134 -9.66 23.72 3.59
C ASP A 134 -8.76 24.94 3.29
N ASN A 135 -7.44 24.79 3.42
CA ASN A 135 -6.46 25.86 3.24
C ASN A 135 -5.53 25.63 2.03
N MET A 136 -5.93 24.78 1.08
CA MET A 136 -5.15 24.51 -0.13
C MET A 136 -5.58 25.44 -1.27
N PRO A 137 -4.69 26.34 -1.76
CA PRO A 137 -5.02 27.21 -2.88
C PRO A 137 -5.48 26.43 -4.11
N GLY A 138 -6.45 26.99 -4.84
CA GLY A 138 -7.09 26.33 -5.99
C GLY A 138 -8.27 25.42 -5.64
N PHE A 139 -8.55 25.18 -4.36
CA PHE A 139 -9.71 24.43 -3.87
C PHE A 139 -10.54 25.31 -2.91
N PRO A 140 -11.36 26.25 -3.43
CA PRO A 140 -12.06 27.23 -2.60
C PRO A 140 -13.05 26.60 -1.61
N GLU A 141 -13.63 25.45 -1.95
CA GLU A 141 -14.55 24.69 -1.08
C GLU A 141 -13.82 23.62 -0.24
N GLY A 142 -12.48 23.61 -0.27
CA GLY A 142 -11.64 22.54 0.25
C GLY A 142 -11.68 21.27 -0.60
N ILE A 143 -10.86 20.28 -0.24
CA ILE A 143 -10.77 18.98 -0.90
C ILE A 143 -10.42 17.89 0.11
N LEU A 144 -10.90 16.66 -0.08
CA LEU A 144 -10.49 15.52 0.74
C LEU A 144 -8.99 15.28 0.58
N GLY A 145 -8.28 15.02 1.69
CA GLY A 145 -6.83 14.84 1.65
C GLY A 145 -6.38 13.67 0.76
N ILE A 146 -7.15 12.58 0.79
CA ILE A 146 -6.95 11.41 -0.09
C ILE A 146 -7.12 11.78 -1.57
N GLU A 147 -8.14 12.56 -1.90
CA GLU A 147 -8.44 12.95 -3.27
C GLU A 147 -7.37 13.92 -3.80
N PHE A 148 -6.97 14.90 -2.99
CA PHE A 148 -5.86 15.80 -3.32
C PHE A 148 -4.57 15.03 -3.63
N SER A 149 -4.22 14.06 -2.78
CA SER A 149 -3.02 13.24 -2.95
C SER A 149 -3.06 12.40 -4.23
N GLN A 150 -4.21 11.79 -4.53
CA GLN A 150 -4.42 11.02 -5.75
C GLN A 150 -4.29 11.90 -7.00
N ARG A 151 -4.91 13.09 -7.01
CA ARG A 151 -4.81 14.05 -8.11
C ARG A 151 -3.37 14.49 -8.34
N LEU A 152 -2.64 14.79 -7.26
CA LEU A 152 -1.23 15.20 -7.36
C LEU A 152 -0.34 14.07 -7.90
N ARG A 153 -0.56 12.83 -7.45
CA ARG A 153 0.11 11.65 -7.98
C ARG A 153 -0.15 11.47 -9.48
N GLN A 154 -1.41 11.54 -9.90
CA GLN A 154 -1.78 11.43 -11.31
C GLN A 154 -1.14 12.51 -12.18
N GLN A 155 -0.99 13.73 -11.64
CA GLN A 155 -0.27 14.79 -12.33
C GLN A 155 1.21 14.45 -12.50
N ALA A 156 1.89 13.97 -11.45
CA ALA A 156 3.29 13.57 -11.55
C ALA A 156 3.47 12.42 -12.57
N GLU A 157 2.67 11.35 -12.47
CA GLU A 157 2.72 10.18 -13.36
C GLU A 157 2.42 10.53 -14.83
N ARG A 158 1.67 11.60 -15.11
CA ARG A 158 1.37 12.05 -16.47
C ARG A 158 2.61 12.55 -17.23
N PHE A 159 3.59 13.13 -16.54
CA PHE A 159 4.78 13.73 -17.16
C PHE A 159 5.99 12.79 -17.19
N GLY A 160 5.96 11.69 -16.44
CA GLY A 160 7.04 10.70 -16.40
C GLY A 160 7.14 10.04 -15.03
#